data_AF-A0A498MBN4-F1
#
_entry.id   AF-A0A498MBN4-F1
#
_cell.length_a   1.000
_cell.length_b   1.000
_cell.length_c   1.000
_cell.angle_alpha   90.00
_cell.angle_beta   90.00
_cell.angle_gamma   90.00
#
_symmetry.space_group_name_H-M   'P 1'
#
loop_
_entity.id
_entity.type
_entity.pdbx_description
1 polymer ?
#
loop_
_entity_poly.entity_id
_entity_poly.type
_entity_poly.pdbx_seq_one_letter_code
_entity_poly.pdbx_strand_id
1 'polypeptide(L)'
;MEGEMKKRRKNKTGLKGEKGEIIEDIDGGEEGWEKDGEQGKVSGEVANSDIWAFQDEVRTFRVDFKNDMDEFRLALREDMRKELNEFREEINQKFKDLLNDLQATTVRVTEVEQRTADIEEWNGAASDALLDVLEKQREMQEKLTDLESRSRRNNLRIYGIPEGSEGSNLQEFVMNLIKSELRLPLSDTGLGIQRCHRALAPKPPRDAPPTSLVPCFLEHRTKEQVLHTA
;
A
#
# COMPACT_ATOMS: atom_id res chain seq x y z
N MET A 1 -41.07 10.22 -10.17
CA MET A 1 -40.00 10.06 -11.16
C MET A 1 -39.70 8.59 -11.24
N GLU A 2 -40.38 7.94 -12.19
CA GLU A 2 -40.12 6.57 -12.62
C GLU A 2 -38.78 6.52 -13.35
N GLY A 3 -38.05 5.43 -13.16
CA GLY A 3 -36.78 5.16 -13.82
C GLY A 3 -36.56 3.66 -13.88
N GLU A 4 -37.35 2.99 -14.72
CA GLU A 4 -37.21 1.59 -15.10
C GLU A 4 -35.79 1.30 -15.63
N MET A 5 -35.16 0.22 -15.18
CA MET A 5 -34.14 -0.46 -15.99
C MET A 5 -34.54 -1.92 -16.22
N LYS A 6 -34.62 -2.22 -17.52
CA LYS A 6 -35.23 -3.36 -18.15
C LYS A 6 -34.38 -4.63 -18.03
N LYS A 7 -35.11 -5.74 -17.90
CA LYS A 7 -34.72 -7.15 -18.11
C LYS A 7 -33.76 -7.37 -19.27
N ARG A 8 -32.81 -8.30 -19.10
CA ARG A 8 -32.38 -9.20 -20.18
C ARG A 8 -32.42 -10.67 -19.72
N ARG A 9 -33.42 -11.37 -20.24
CA ARG A 9 -33.66 -12.81 -20.11
C ARG A 9 -32.61 -13.58 -20.92
N LYS A 10 -32.11 -14.68 -20.34
CA LYS A 10 -31.33 -15.70 -21.06
C LYS A 10 -32.27 -16.43 -22.03
N ASN A 11 -32.11 -16.21 -23.32
CA ASN A 11 -32.70 -17.06 -24.35
C ASN A 11 -31.70 -18.18 -24.69
N LYS A 12 -32.08 -19.41 -24.34
CA LYS A 12 -31.52 -20.65 -24.88
C LYS A 12 -32.39 -20.99 -26.10
N THR A 13 -31.89 -20.72 -27.29
CA THR A 13 -32.48 -21.22 -28.53
C THR A 13 -31.41 -22.01 -29.25
N GLY A 14 -31.64 -23.33 -29.33
CA GLY A 14 -30.83 -24.20 -30.17
C GLY A 14 -31.08 -23.88 -31.64
N LEU A 15 -30.02 -23.94 -32.43
CA LEU A 15 -30.10 -24.04 -33.88
C LEU A 15 -29.16 -25.16 -34.30
N LYS A 16 -29.78 -26.16 -34.95
CA LYS A 16 -29.17 -27.29 -35.64
C LYS A 16 -28.15 -26.77 -36.64
N GLY A 17 -27.04 -27.49 -36.77
CA GLY A 17 -26.11 -27.29 -37.88
C GLY A 17 -26.82 -27.63 -39.20
N GLU A 18 -27.06 -26.60 -40.01
CA GLU A 18 -27.32 -26.73 -41.44
C GLU A 18 -25.97 -26.96 -42.12
N LYS A 19 -25.76 -28.16 -42.67
CA LYS A 19 -24.75 -28.39 -43.71
C LYS A 19 -25.34 -27.85 -45.00
N GLY A 20 -24.84 -26.70 -45.45
CA GLY A 20 -25.04 -26.22 -46.81
C GLY A 20 -24.02 -26.87 -47.73
N GLU A 21 -24.51 -27.76 -48.61
CA GLU A 21 -23.93 -28.07 -49.91
C GLU A 21 -24.04 -26.86 -50.85
N ILE A 22 -23.43 -27.02 -52.05
CA ILE A 22 -23.54 -26.27 -53.32
C ILE A 22 -22.16 -25.66 -53.67
N ILE A 23 -21.47 -25.97 -54.78
CA ILE A 23 -21.77 -26.63 -56.07
C ILE A 23 -20.38 -26.98 -56.69
N GLU A 24 -20.17 -28.17 -57.26
CA GLU A 24 -20.18 -28.46 -58.73
C GLU A 24 -19.25 -27.52 -59.52
N ASP A 25 -18.33 -27.91 -60.40
CA ASP A 25 -18.14 -29.11 -61.20
C ASP A 25 -16.76 -29.03 -61.90
N ILE A 26 -16.50 -30.03 -62.76
CA ILE A 26 -15.60 -30.07 -63.93
C ILE A 26 -14.49 -31.12 -63.70
N ASP A 27 -14.81 -32.39 -63.90
CA ASP A 27 -14.92 -33.10 -65.19
C ASP A 27 -13.55 -33.57 -65.68
N GLY A 28 -13.52 -34.86 -65.99
CA GLY A 28 -12.33 -35.65 -66.26
C GLY A 28 -12.74 -37.10 -66.47
N GLY A 29 -13.80 -37.29 -67.26
CA GLY A 29 -14.10 -38.58 -67.85
C GLY A 29 -12.88 -39.10 -68.58
N GLU A 30 -12.42 -40.28 -68.19
CA GLU A 30 -11.52 -41.08 -69.01
C GLU A 30 -12.32 -41.54 -70.23
N GLU A 31 -12.29 -40.74 -71.30
CA GLU A 31 -12.65 -41.21 -72.64
C GLU A 31 -11.66 -42.30 -73.03
N GLY A 32 -12.13 -43.55 -73.03
CA GLY A 32 -11.46 -44.65 -73.69
C GLY A 32 -11.38 -44.36 -75.19
N TRP A 33 -10.17 -44.26 -75.72
CA TRP A 33 -9.97 -44.12 -77.16
C TRP A 33 -10.27 -45.46 -77.82
N GLU A 34 -11.48 -45.54 -78.38
CA GLU A 34 -11.93 -46.55 -79.32
C GLU A 34 -11.00 -46.49 -80.55
N LYS A 35 -10.25 -47.59 -80.78
CA LYS A 35 -9.37 -47.74 -81.94
C LYS A 35 -10.20 -48.25 -83.11
N ASP A 36 -10.63 -47.36 -83.98
CA ASP A 36 -11.01 -47.68 -85.36
C ASP A 36 -10.22 -46.80 -86.33
N GLY A 37 -9.54 -47.41 -87.30
CA GLY A 37 -8.73 -46.69 -88.26
C GLY A 37 -7.85 -47.59 -89.12
N GLU A 38 -8.37 -47.91 -90.29
CA GLU A 38 -7.86 -48.78 -91.34
C GLU A 38 -6.44 -48.49 -91.86
N GLN A 39 -5.90 -49.53 -92.49
CA GLN A 39 -4.74 -49.51 -93.36
C GLN A 39 -4.86 -48.45 -94.46
N GLY A 40 -3.90 -47.54 -94.54
CA GLY A 40 -3.70 -46.61 -95.64
C GLY A 40 -2.25 -46.15 -95.73
N LYS A 41 -1.43 -46.90 -96.47
CA LYS A 41 -0.05 -46.56 -96.82
C LYS A 41 -0.07 -45.62 -98.04
N VAL A 42 0.33 -44.35 -97.93
CA VAL A 42 1.13 -43.62 -98.95
C VAL A 42 1.85 -42.39 -98.33
N SER A 43 3.18 -42.51 -98.24
CA SER A 43 4.26 -41.53 -98.50
C SER A 43 4.12 -40.05 -98.09
N GLY A 44 4.84 -39.70 -97.02
CA GLY A 44 5.13 -38.34 -96.52
C GLY A 44 5.95 -38.39 -95.21
N GLU A 45 7.04 -39.16 -95.19
CA GLU A 45 7.61 -39.76 -93.97
C GLU A 45 8.62 -38.91 -93.16
N VAL A 46 8.86 -37.63 -93.46
CA VAL A 46 9.83 -36.83 -92.68
C VAL A 46 9.17 -35.77 -91.80
N ALA A 47 8.05 -35.16 -92.22
CA ALA A 47 7.37 -34.13 -91.42
C ALA A 47 6.55 -34.70 -90.24
N ASN A 48 6.23 -36.00 -90.23
CA ASN A 48 5.34 -36.60 -89.23
C ASN A 48 6.09 -37.09 -87.97
N SER A 49 7.38 -37.44 -88.10
CA SER A 49 8.21 -37.89 -86.98
C SER A 49 8.57 -36.73 -86.03
N ASP A 50 8.91 -35.58 -86.60
CA ASP A 50 9.30 -34.39 -85.82
C ASP A 50 8.11 -33.80 -85.06
N ILE A 51 6.90 -33.85 -85.64
CA ILE A 51 5.66 -33.45 -84.97
C ILE A 51 5.35 -34.40 -83.79
N TRP A 52 5.55 -35.71 -83.96
CA TRP A 52 5.37 -36.68 -82.88
C TRP A 52 6.40 -36.51 -81.75
N ALA A 53 7.65 -36.23 -82.07
CA ALA A 53 8.70 -35.94 -81.07
C ALA A 53 8.40 -34.66 -80.28
N PHE A 54 7.97 -33.59 -80.95
CA PHE A 54 7.55 -32.36 -80.28
C PHE A 54 6.31 -32.57 -79.40
N GLN A 55 5.34 -33.38 -79.85
CA GLN A 55 4.16 -33.71 -79.05
C GLN A 55 4.47 -34.60 -77.84
N ASP A 56 5.52 -35.41 -77.91
CA ASP A 56 6.04 -36.19 -76.78
C ASP A 56 6.76 -35.28 -75.77
N GLU A 57 7.60 -34.36 -76.26
CA GLU A 57 8.31 -33.37 -75.44
C GLU A 57 7.37 -32.39 -74.73
N VAL A 58 6.31 -31.94 -75.41
CA VAL A 58 5.24 -31.13 -74.78
C VAL A 58 4.46 -31.96 -73.75
N ARG A 59 4.29 -33.27 -73.97
CA ARG A 59 3.64 -34.17 -73.02
C ARG A 59 4.51 -34.41 -71.78
N THR A 60 5.80 -34.67 -71.95
CA THR A 60 6.75 -34.84 -70.84
C THR A 60 6.86 -33.55 -70.05
N PHE A 61 7.04 -32.40 -70.70
CA PHE A 61 7.05 -31.10 -70.02
C PHE A 61 5.77 -30.84 -69.22
N ARG A 62 4.59 -31.17 -69.78
CA ARG A 62 3.31 -31.02 -69.06
C ARG A 62 3.24 -31.91 -67.82
N VAL A 63 3.78 -33.12 -67.89
CA VAL A 63 3.84 -34.05 -66.76
C VAL A 63 4.84 -33.56 -65.72
N ASP A 64 6.03 -33.14 -66.13
CA ASP A 64 7.08 -32.62 -65.25
C ASP A 64 6.62 -31.35 -64.53
N PHE A 65 6.03 -30.40 -65.25
CA PHE A 65 5.47 -29.20 -64.64
C PHE A 65 4.34 -29.52 -63.64
N LYS A 66 3.52 -30.53 -63.93
CA LYS A 66 2.47 -30.97 -63.00
C LYS A 66 3.08 -31.59 -61.74
N ASN A 67 4.12 -32.40 -61.88
CA ASN A 67 4.86 -32.99 -60.77
C ASN A 67 5.54 -31.91 -59.92
N ASP A 68 6.22 -30.94 -60.52
CA ASP A 68 6.85 -29.81 -59.83
C ASP A 68 5.82 -28.96 -59.08
N MET A 69 4.66 -28.72 -59.69
CA MET A 69 3.57 -27.99 -59.03
C MET A 69 2.97 -28.76 -57.86
N ASP A 70 2.84 -30.07 -57.98
CA ASP A 70 2.37 -30.93 -56.89
C ASP A 70 3.41 -31.00 -55.77
N GLU A 71 4.71 -31.06 -56.08
CA GLU A 71 5.81 -30.99 -55.12
C GLU A 71 5.83 -29.65 -54.38
N PHE A 72 5.73 -28.53 -55.11
CA PHE A 72 5.65 -27.20 -54.50
C PHE A 72 4.43 -27.06 -53.57
N ARG A 73 3.26 -27.56 -53.99
CA ARG A 73 2.05 -27.54 -53.16
C ARG A 73 2.19 -28.37 -51.90
N LEU A 74 2.89 -29.50 -51.99
CA LEU A 74 3.12 -30.40 -50.86
C LEU A 74 4.11 -29.79 -49.87
N ALA A 75 5.21 -29.23 -50.36
CA ALA A 75 6.20 -28.50 -49.56
C ALA A 75 5.57 -27.31 -48.82
N LEU A 76 4.81 -26.46 -49.52
CA LEU A 76 4.12 -25.32 -48.90
C LEU A 76 3.13 -25.76 -47.81
N ARG A 77 2.40 -26.86 -48.05
CA ARG A 77 1.48 -27.41 -47.05
C ARG A 77 2.22 -27.92 -45.82
N GLU A 78 3.38 -28.53 -46.00
CA GLU A 78 4.19 -29.07 -44.91
C GLU A 78 4.81 -27.95 -44.08
N ASP A 79 5.39 -26.93 -44.73
CA ASP A 79 5.96 -25.75 -44.06
C ASP A 79 4.90 -25.00 -43.24
N MET A 80 3.74 -24.70 -43.82
CA MET A 80 2.63 -24.06 -43.10
C MET A 80 2.15 -24.90 -41.92
N ARG A 81 2.11 -26.23 -42.08
CA ARG A 81 1.72 -27.14 -40.98
C ARG A 81 2.76 -27.14 -39.87
N LYS A 82 4.03 -27.06 -40.21
CA LYS A 82 5.14 -26.98 -39.26
C LYS A 82 5.10 -25.68 -38.48
N GLU A 83 5.04 -24.53 -39.15
CA GLU A 83 4.94 -23.22 -38.50
C GLU A 83 3.72 -23.11 -37.59
N LEU A 84 2.55 -23.61 -38.02
CA LEU A 84 1.34 -23.62 -37.18
C LEU A 84 1.49 -24.51 -35.94
N ASN A 85 2.19 -25.64 -36.05
CA ASN A 85 2.45 -26.50 -34.90
C ASN A 85 3.44 -25.85 -33.94
N GLU A 86 4.52 -25.26 -34.45
CA GLU A 86 5.52 -24.53 -33.65
C GLU A 86 4.86 -23.35 -32.93
N PHE A 87 4.08 -22.54 -33.64
CA PHE A 87 3.34 -21.43 -33.05
C PHE A 87 2.34 -21.90 -31.98
N ARG A 88 1.63 -23.01 -32.22
CA ARG A 88 0.73 -23.60 -31.22
C ARG A 88 1.49 -24.04 -29.97
N GLU A 89 2.66 -24.65 -30.13
CA GLU A 89 3.50 -25.08 -29.01
C GLU A 89 4.05 -23.89 -28.22
N GLU A 90 4.55 -22.86 -28.90
CA GLU A 90 5.01 -21.61 -28.27
C GLU A 90 3.89 -20.93 -27.48
N ILE A 91 2.69 -20.81 -28.06
CA ILE A 91 1.52 -20.26 -27.38
C ILE A 91 1.20 -21.05 -26.13
N ASN A 92 1.12 -22.38 -26.24
CA ASN A 92 0.82 -23.24 -25.11
C ASN A 92 1.88 -23.13 -24.01
N GLN A 93 3.14 -22.96 -24.39
CA GLN A 93 4.23 -22.76 -23.44
C GLN A 93 4.08 -21.42 -22.71
N LYS A 94 3.89 -20.31 -23.45
CA LYS A 94 3.66 -18.99 -22.86
C LYS A 94 2.43 -18.95 -21.96
N PHE A 95 1.35 -19.66 -22.32
CA PHE A 95 0.17 -19.79 -21.46
C PHE A 95 0.47 -20.52 -20.16
N LYS A 96 1.26 -21.60 -20.20
CA LYS A 96 1.69 -22.29 -18.97
C LYS A 96 2.53 -21.39 -18.08
N ASP A 97 3.47 -20.66 -18.67
CA ASP A 97 4.34 -19.74 -17.93
C ASP A 97 3.52 -18.63 -17.26
N LEU A 98 2.57 -18.03 -18.00
CA LEU A 98 1.63 -17.04 -17.44
C LEU A 98 0.75 -17.60 -16.33
N LEU A 99 0.28 -18.84 -16.45
CA LEU A 99 -0.50 -19.49 -15.38
C LEU A 99 0.33 -19.69 -14.11
N ASN A 100 1.59 -20.10 -14.26
CA ASN A 100 2.51 -20.25 -13.14
C ASN A 100 2.80 -18.90 -12.47
N ASP A 101 3.05 -17.85 -13.25
CA ASP A 101 3.27 -16.50 -12.74
C ASP A 101 2.02 -15.95 -12.04
N LEU A 102 0.82 -16.22 -12.58
CA LEU A 102 -0.44 -15.83 -11.95
C LEU A 102 -0.65 -16.55 -10.62
N GLN A 103 -0.35 -17.85 -10.56
CA GLN A 103 -0.42 -18.61 -9.31
C GLN A 103 0.59 -18.07 -8.28
N ALA A 104 1.83 -17.80 -8.69
CA ALA A 104 2.87 -17.26 -7.81
C ALA A 104 2.50 -15.87 -7.29
N THR A 105 1.96 -15.00 -8.15
CA THR A 105 1.50 -13.66 -7.76
C THR A 105 0.31 -13.73 -6.81
N THR A 106 -0.63 -14.66 -7.04
CA THR A 106 -1.77 -14.87 -6.15
C THR A 106 -1.30 -15.27 -4.74
N VAL A 107 -0.37 -16.22 -4.62
CA VAL A 107 0.20 -16.61 -3.32
C VAL A 107 0.85 -15.42 -2.63
N ARG A 108 1.68 -14.65 -3.34
CA ARG A 108 2.33 -13.46 -2.78
C ARG A 108 1.33 -12.40 -2.33
N VAL A 109 0.25 -12.19 -3.08
CA VAL A 109 -0.81 -11.25 -2.70
C VAL A 109 -1.49 -11.71 -1.43
N THR A 110 -1.88 -12.99 -1.33
CA THR A 110 -2.52 -13.51 -0.11
C THR A 110 -1.62 -13.41 1.13
N GLU A 111 -0.30 -13.59 0.98
CA GLU A 111 0.65 -13.42 2.08
C GLU A 111 0.73 -11.95 2.54
N VAL A 112 0.76 -11.02 1.59
CA VAL A 112 0.78 -9.58 1.90
C VAL A 112 -0.54 -9.14 2.55
N GLU A 113 -1.67 -9.64 2.08
CA GLU A 113 -2.99 -9.37 2.68
C GLU A 113 -3.02 -9.86 4.13
N GLN A 114 -2.57 -11.07 4.41
CA GLN A 114 -2.50 -11.61 5.77
C GLN A 114 -1.59 -10.78 6.67
N ARG A 115 -0.37 -10.47 6.20
CA ARG A 115 0.58 -9.63 6.96
C ARG A 115 0.03 -8.23 7.22
N THR A 116 -0.74 -7.68 6.28
CA THR A 116 -1.37 -6.36 6.44
C THR A 116 -2.47 -6.44 7.50
N ALA A 117 -3.31 -7.47 7.47
CA ALA A 117 -4.34 -7.69 8.50
C ALA A 117 -3.72 -7.83 9.91
N ASP A 118 -2.64 -8.60 10.05
CA ASP A 118 -1.94 -8.77 11.34
C ASP A 118 -1.35 -7.43 11.85
N ILE A 119 -0.80 -6.62 10.94
CA ILE A 119 -0.27 -5.28 11.28
C ILE A 119 -1.39 -4.32 11.67
N GLU A 120 -2.52 -4.35 10.98
CA GLU A 120 -3.68 -3.51 11.28
C GLU A 120 -4.26 -3.83 12.66
N GLU A 121 -4.39 -5.12 12.99
CA GLU A 121 -4.84 -5.57 14.31
C GLU A 121 -3.86 -5.12 15.41
N TRP A 122 -2.56 -5.34 15.21
CA TRP A 122 -1.55 -4.91 16.18
C TRP A 122 -1.53 -3.39 16.34
N ASN A 123 -1.63 -2.64 15.25
CA ASN A 123 -1.66 -1.18 15.28
C ASN A 123 -2.90 -0.63 15.98
N GLY A 124 -4.06 -1.28 15.82
CA GLY A 124 -5.27 -0.98 16.58
C GLY A 124 -5.06 -1.18 18.08
N ALA A 125 -4.59 -2.37 18.48
CA ALA A 125 -4.31 -2.67 19.88
C ALA A 125 -3.25 -1.76 20.51
N ALA A 126 -2.19 -1.42 19.75
CA ALA A 126 -1.16 -0.49 20.18
C ALA A 126 -1.70 0.93 20.36
N SER A 127 -2.56 1.39 19.44
CA SER A 127 -3.20 2.71 19.52
C SER A 127 -4.11 2.81 20.75
N ASP A 128 -4.91 1.79 21.02
CA ASP A 128 -5.78 1.74 22.20
C ASP A 128 -4.97 1.75 23.51
N ALA A 129 -3.88 0.97 23.57
CA ALA A 129 -2.97 0.97 24.71
C ALA A 129 -2.31 2.34 24.93
N LEU A 130 -1.92 3.03 23.85
CA LEU A 130 -1.37 4.38 23.94
C LEU A 130 -2.38 5.39 24.47
N LEU A 131 -3.65 5.31 24.03
CA LEU A 131 -4.71 6.18 24.54
C LEU A 131 -4.94 5.98 26.04
N ASP A 132 -5.01 4.72 26.50
CA ASP A 132 -5.16 4.39 27.93
C ASP A 132 -3.98 4.90 28.77
N VAL A 133 -2.75 4.77 28.26
CA VAL A 133 -1.55 5.29 28.94
C VAL A 133 -1.57 6.81 29.02
N LEU A 134 -1.97 7.51 27.94
CA LEU A 134 -2.06 8.97 27.93
C LEU A 134 -3.13 9.48 28.91
N GLU A 135 -4.27 8.81 28.99
CA GLU A 135 -5.32 9.16 29.94
C GLU A 135 -4.84 8.98 31.39
N LYS A 136 -4.23 7.83 31.70
CA LYS A 136 -3.64 7.57 33.02
C LYS A 136 -2.54 8.57 33.35
N GLN A 137 -1.70 8.94 32.39
CA GLN A 137 -0.66 9.95 32.58
C GLN A 137 -1.27 11.31 32.95
N ARG A 138 -2.32 11.73 32.24
CA ARG A 138 -3.04 12.98 32.56
C ARG A 138 -3.61 12.95 33.97
N GLU A 139 -4.30 11.87 34.34
CA GLU A 139 -4.84 11.74 35.70
C GLU A 139 -3.77 11.78 36.78
N MET A 140 -2.64 11.11 36.55
CA MET A 140 -1.51 11.13 37.49
C MET A 140 -0.92 12.53 37.60
N GLN A 141 -0.79 13.25 36.49
CA GLN A 141 -0.28 14.62 36.50
C GLN A 141 -1.20 15.58 37.25
N GLU A 142 -2.52 15.44 37.09
CA GLU A 142 -3.51 16.22 37.85
C GLU A 142 -3.43 15.92 39.35
N LYS A 143 -3.38 14.63 39.72
CA LYS A 143 -3.22 14.19 41.12
C LYS A 143 -1.92 14.71 41.73
N LEU A 144 -0.80 14.66 41.00
CA LEU A 144 0.48 15.20 41.45
C LEU A 144 0.43 16.72 41.63
N THR A 145 -0.18 17.44 40.70
CA THR A 145 -0.34 18.89 40.78
C THR A 145 -1.18 19.31 41.98
N ASP A 146 -2.27 18.59 42.25
CA ASP A 146 -3.13 18.82 43.41
C ASP A 146 -2.41 18.52 44.73
N LEU A 147 -1.68 17.41 44.81
CA LEU A 147 -0.84 17.07 45.98
C LEU A 147 0.24 18.11 46.24
N GLU A 148 0.95 18.54 45.19
CA GLU A 148 1.97 19.59 45.28
C GLU A 148 1.35 20.92 45.74
N SER A 149 0.21 21.30 45.17
CA SER A 149 -0.51 22.52 45.53
C SER A 149 -0.97 22.49 47.00
N ARG A 150 -1.47 21.35 47.48
CA ARG A 150 -1.86 21.17 48.90
C ARG A 150 -0.66 21.20 49.83
N SER A 151 0.45 20.56 49.44
CA SER A 151 1.69 20.54 50.21
C SER A 151 2.31 21.93 50.35
N ARG A 152 2.27 22.74 49.28
CA ARG A 152 2.81 24.11 49.25
C ARG A 152 1.84 25.17 49.73
N ARG A 153 0.59 24.81 50.04
CA ARG A 153 -0.49 25.75 50.39
C ARG A 153 -0.12 26.72 51.51
N ASN A 154 0.62 26.24 52.51
CA ASN A 154 1.06 27.01 53.66
C ASN A 154 2.41 27.70 53.48
N ASN A 155 3.08 27.51 52.34
CA ASN A 155 4.34 28.17 52.04
C ASN A 155 4.05 29.54 51.41
N LEU A 156 4.79 30.55 51.83
CA LEU A 156 4.86 31.86 51.17
C LEU A 156 6.27 32.04 50.61
N ARG A 157 6.43 32.85 49.55
CA ARG A 157 7.73 33.11 48.94
C ARG A 157 8.02 34.62 48.93
N ILE A 158 9.09 35.03 49.60
CA ILE A 158 9.51 36.42 49.73
C ILE A 158 10.77 36.63 48.89
N TYR A 159 10.80 37.69 48.09
CA TYR A 159 11.91 38.02 47.19
C TYR A 159 12.59 39.33 47.64
N GLY A 160 13.83 39.55 47.18
CA GLY A 160 14.53 40.83 47.37
C GLY A 160 15.29 40.99 48.69
N ILE A 161 15.34 39.97 49.54
CA ILE A 161 16.09 40.02 50.82
C ILE A 161 17.58 39.74 50.56
N PRO A 162 18.49 40.72 50.79
CA PRO A 162 19.92 40.55 50.56
C PRO A 162 20.50 39.35 51.29
N GLU A 163 21.46 38.67 50.68
CA GLU A 163 22.05 37.47 51.29
C GLU A 163 22.91 37.81 52.51
N GLY A 164 22.60 37.18 53.66
CA GLY A 164 23.33 37.39 54.90
C GLY A 164 22.80 38.51 55.80
N SER A 165 21.74 39.23 55.40
CA SER A 165 21.11 40.24 56.27
C SER A 165 20.28 39.64 57.42
N GLU A 166 20.08 38.33 57.42
CA GLU A 166 19.09 37.66 58.26
C GLU A 166 19.63 37.26 59.64
N GLY A 167 20.94 37.35 59.85
CA GLY A 167 21.59 36.94 61.08
C GLY A 167 21.59 35.42 61.29
N SER A 168 21.59 35.00 62.55
CA SER A 168 21.65 33.58 62.94
C SER A 168 20.29 32.87 62.93
N ASN A 169 19.19 33.60 63.12
CA ASN A 169 17.84 33.03 63.19
C ASN A 169 16.91 33.62 62.13
N LEU A 170 16.83 32.92 60.99
CA LEU A 170 16.03 33.29 59.83
C LEU A 170 14.54 33.44 60.15
N GLN A 171 14.03 32.61 61.06
CA GLN A 171 12.62 32.59 61.42
C GLN A 171 12.22 33.84 62.21
N GLU A 172 13.05 34.26 63.17
CA GLU A 172 12.83 35.50 63.93
C GLU A 172 12.94 36.73 63.02
N PHE A 173 13.92 36.76 62.12
CA PHE A 173 14.08 37.83 61.15
C PHE A 173 12.81 38.01 60.29
N VAL A 174 12.31 36.92 59.69
CA VAL A 174 11.08 36.97 58.86
C VAL A 174 9.86 37.35 59.70
N MET A 175 9.76 36.86 60.94
CA MET A 175 8.65 37.22 61.83
C MET A 175 8.63 38.73 62.14
N ASN A 176 9.80 39.30 62.44
CA ASN A 176 9.95 40.73 62.71
C ASN A 176 9.71 41.58 61.46
N LEU A 177 10.23 41.15 60.30
CA LEU A 177 10.02 41.83 59.02
C LEU A 177 8.52 41.96 58.72
N ILE A 178 7.79 40.84 58.74
CA ILE A 178 6.35 40.81 58.46
C ILE A 178 5.58 41.71 59.45
N LYS A 179 5.90 41.64 60.75
CA LYS A 179 5.25 42.49 61.77
C LYS A 179 5.53 43.97 61.56
N SER A 180 6.76 44.32 61.21
CA SER A 180 7.19 45.72 61.04
C SER A 180 6.57 46.38 59.80
N GLU A 181 6.56 45.67 58.67
CA GLU A 181 6.10 46.21 57.39
C GLU A 181 4.57 46.21 57.29
N LEU A 182 3.91 45.12 57.70
CA LEU A 182 2.47 44.97 57.49
C LEU A 182 1.60 45.51 58.64
N ARG A 183 2.21 45.95 59.76
CA ARG A 183 1.53 46.50 60.95
C ARG A 183 0.27 45.71 61.35
N LEU A 184 0.36 44.39 61.25
CA LEU A 184 -0.77 43.49 61.41
C LEU A 184 -1.31 43.55 62.85
N PRO A 185 -2.64 43.45 63.07
CA PRO A 185 -3.25 43.39 64.40
C PRO A 185 -2.96 42.06 65.14
N LEU A 186 -2.03 41.24 64.65
CA LEU A 186 -1.62 39.94 65.19
C LEU A 186 -0.77 40.07 66.47
N SER A 187 -0.95 41.16 67.22
CA SER A 187 -0.09 41.54 68.35
C SER A 187 -0.08 40.51 69.49
N ASP A 188 -1.13 39.68 69.61
CA ASP A 188 -1.25 38.66 70.67
C ASP A 188 -1.07 37.21 70.18
N THR A 189 -1.29 36.94 68.90
CA THR A 189 -1.20 35.57 68.35
C THR A 189 -0.04 35.55 67.36
N GLY A 190 1.11 35.00 67.77
CA GLY A 190 2.30 34.94 66.92
C GLY A 190 1.99 34.37 65.53
N LEU A 191 2.78 34.77 64.51
CA LEU A 191 2.58 34.40 63.10
C LEU A 191 2.60 32.88 62.82
N GLY A 192 2.96 32.05 63.81
CA GLY A 192 2.89 30.59 63.69
C GLY A 192 3.75 30.03 62.56
N ILE A 193 4.95 30.57 62.35
CA ILE A 193 5.88 30.06 61.34
C ILE A 193 6.48 28.76 61.88
N GLN A 194 6.33 27.65 61.16
CA GLN A 194 6.86 26.34 61.56
C GLN A 194 8.32 26.16 61.12
N ARG A 195 8.63 26.60 59.90
CA ARG A 195 9.96 26.51 59.30
C ARG A 195 10.17 27.69 58.36
N CYS A 196 11.41 28.16 58.28
CA CYS A 196 11.82 29.16 57.30
C CYS A 196 13.18 28.78 56.74
N HIS A 197 13.33 28.83 55.42
CA HIS A 197 14.59 28.55 54.74
C HIS A 197 14.70 29.40 53.48
N ARG A 198 15.94 29.65 53.04
CA ARG A 198 16.21 30.10 51.66
C ARG A 198 15.84 28.98 50.70
N ALA A 199 15.40 29.32 49.49
CA ALA A 199 15.18 28.32 48.45
C ALA A 199 16.45 27.49 48.23
N LEU A 200 16.28 26.18 48.06
CA LEU A 200 17.36 25.19 47.86
C LEU A 200 18.00 25.35 46.47
N ALA A 201 18.65 26.49 46.25
CA ALA A 201 19.43 26.80 45.06
C ALA A 201 20.86 27.17 45.49
N PRO A 202 21.87 26.95 44.62
CA PRO A 202 23.23 27.42 44.87
C PRO A 202 23.23 28.92 45.17
N LYS A 203 24.13 29.34 46.07
CA LYS A 203 24.28 30.74 46.43
C LYS A 203 24.59 31.56 45.17
N PRO A 204 23.74 32.53 44.78
CA PRO A 204 23.95 33.34 43.60
C PRO A 204 25.22 34.19 43.76
N PRO A 205 25.92 34.48 42.65
CA PRO A 205 27.04 35.43 42.66
C PRO A 205 26.55 36.83 43.08
N ARG A 206 27.49 37.69 43.50
CA ARG A 206 27.19 39.00 44.12
C ARG A 206 26.34 39.93 43.25
N ASP A 207 26.37 39.74 41.93
CA ASP A 207 25.64 40.55 40.94
C ASP A 207 24.32 39.90 40.48
N ALA A 208 23.97 38.72 41.00
CA ALA A 208 22.72 38.03 40.70
C ALA A 208 21.65 38.31 41.77
N PRO A 209 20.36 38.20 41.43
CA PRO A 209 19.28 38.45 42.38
C PRO A 209 19.36 37.49 43.58
N PRO A 210 19.08 37.96 44.80
CA PRO A 210 19.17 37.15 46.00
C PRO A 210 18.15 36.01 45.97
N THR A 211 18.50 34.87 46.57
CA THR A 211 17.58 33.73 46.68
C THR A 211 16.35 34.07 47.50
N SER A 212 15.18 33.58 47.08
CA SER A 212 13.93 33.81 47.81
C SER A 212 13.91 33.13 49.18
N LEU A 213 13.23 33.73 50.15
CA LEU A 213 12.86 33.07 51.41
C LEU A 213 11.53 32.34 51.29
N VAL A 214 11.46 31.18 51.93
CA VAL A 214 10.27 30.32 51.97
C VAL A 214 9.86 30.06 53.43
N PRO A 215 9.12 30.98 54.07
CA PRO A 215 8.44 30.69 55.33
C PRO A 215 7.23 29.75 55.11
N CYS A 216 7.08 28.77 55.99
CA CYS A 216 5.95 27.86 56.06
C CYS A 216 5.14 28.16 57.31
N PHE A 217 3.88 28.54 57.12
CA PHE A 217 2.95 28.85 58.20
C PHE A 217 2.30 27.57 58.74
N LEU A 218 1.97 27.56 60.02
CA LEU A 218 1.21 26.47 60.64
C LEU A 218 -0.24 26.47 60.15
N GLU A 219 -0.84 27.66 60.07
CA GLU A 219 -2.22 27.86 59.63
C GLU A 219 -2.30 28.60 58.29
N HIS A 220 -3.09 28.05 57.37
CA HIS A 220 -3.35 28.68 56.07
C HIS A 220 -3.99 30.07 56.20
N ARG A 221 -4.89 30.25 57.16
CA ARG A 221 -5.60 31.51 57.38
C ARG A 221 -4.65 32.67 57.69
N THR A 222 -3.64 32.42 58.52
CA THR A 222 -2.61 33.42 58.85
C THR A 222 -1.79 33.80 57.62
N LYS A 223 -1.39 32.82 56.80
CA LYS A 223 -0.68 33.07 55.54
C LYS A 223 -1.53 33.92 54.57
N GLU A 224 -2.81 33.61 54.43
CA GLU A 224 -3.73 34.40 53.58
C GLU A 224 -3.94 35.83 54.10
N GLN A 225 -4.03 36.03 55.42
CA GLN A 225 -4.09 37.37 56.02
C GLN A 225 -2.84 38.19 55.73
N VAL A 226 -1.65 37.58 55.87
CA VAL A 226 -0.38 38.21 55.51
C VAL A 226 -0.37 38.59 54.02
N LEU A 227 -0.80 37.68 53.15
CA LEU A 227 -0.81 37.92 51.70
C LEU A 227 -1.82 38.99 51.27
N HIS A 228 -2.98 39.07 51.93
CA HIS A 228 -4.00 40.09 51.63
C HIS A 228 -3.62 41.48 52.18
N THR A 229 -2.76 41.54 53.20
CA THR A 229 -2.34 42.81 53.81
C THR A 229 -1.10 43.39 53.14
N ALA A 230 -0.32 42.55 52.45
CA ALA A 230 0.86 42.93 51.67
C ALA A 230 0.49 43.52 50.31
#